data_AF-A0A938GSN3-F1
#
_entry.id   AF-A0A938GSN3-F1
#
_cell.length_a   1.000
_cell.length_b   1.000
_cell.length_c   1.000
_cell.angle_alpha   90.00
_cell.angle_beta   90.00
_cell.angle_gamma   90.00
#
_symmetry.space_group_name_H-M   'P 1'
#
loop_
_entity.id
_entity.type
_entity.pdbx_description
1 polymer ?
#
loop_
_entity_poly.entity_id
_entity_poly.type
_entity_poly.pdbx_seq_one_letter_code
_entity_poly.pdbx_strand_id
1 'polypeptide(L)'
;ALARSWKLLGSRLWNGIPWQESEVSIPDNQPDGLLFAFTNSQPLRVEHMRLRLTARHDDWGDLRIEVESPNGMLSRMADVHSPAFDAGIDWAFMSVRHWGEQGEGLWKVRISDRRFLNRGSIVGMTLELHGQSLPDQAPKLSLRRRSGRVELECDGPGGRVYHLQRSADLRNWEGLGIVQWDRDPALFTDPKPLDAVSFYRLMRVTR
;
A
#
# COMPACT_ATOMS: atom_id res chain seq x y z
N ALA A 1 -16.04 -15.45 19.24
CA ALA A 1 -17.14 -14.68 18.63
C ALA A 1 -16.74 -14.11 17.26
N LEU A 2 -15.68 -13.31 17.17
CA LEU A 2 -15.25 -12.62 15.93
C LEU A 2 -14.93 -13.56 14.75
N ALA A 3 -14.40 -14.76 15.00
CA ALA A 3 -14.08 -15.72 13.94
C ALA A 3 -15.33 -16.22 13.17
N ARG A 4 -16.52 -16.22 13.78
CA ARG A 4 -17.75 -16.75 13.15
C ARG A 4 -18.24 -15.92 11.96
N SER A 5 -17.91 -14.63 11.94
CA SER A 5 -18.30 -13.70 10.89
C SER A 5 -17.09 -13.03 10.24
N TRP A 6 -15.90 -13.64 10.37
CA TRP A 6 -14.67 -13.09 9.82
C TRP A 6 -14.71 -13.17 8.29
N LYS A 7 -14.57 -12.02 7.65
CA LYS A 7 -14.39 -11.94 6.20
C LYS A 7 -12.92 -12.16 5.90
N LEU A 8 -12.63 -12.99 4.90
CA LEU A 8 -11.26 -13.16 4.42
C LEU A 8 -10.69 -11.82 3.97
N LEU A 9 -9.41 -11.64 4.24
CA LEU A 9 -8.64 -10.47 3.85
C LEU A 9 -8.39 -10.49 2.33
N GLY A 10 -8.02 -9.33 1.79
CA GLY A 10 -7.58 -9.22 0.40
C GLY A 10 -6.33 -10.06 0.12
N SER A 11 -5.94 -10.16 -1.16
CA SER A 11 -4.70 -10.85 -1.52
C SER A 11 -3.51 -10.16 -0.86
N ARG A 12 -2.56 -10.95 -0.34
CA ARG A 12 -1.31 -10.42 0.20
C ARG A 12 -0.57 -9.60 -0.86
N LEU A 13 -0.16 -8.40 -0.49
CA LEU A 13 0.71 -7.51 -1.26
C LEU A 13 2.01 -7.26 -0.49
N TRP A 14 3.04 -6.91 -1.24
CA TRP A 14 4.31 -6.45 -0.71
C TRP A 14 4.93 -5.43 -1.66
N ASN A 15 5.53 -4.39 -1.09
CA ASN A 15 6.36 -3.43 -1.80
C ASN A 15 7.67 -3.20 -1.03
N GLY A 16 8.78 -3.11 -1.75
CA GLY A 16 10.10 -2.76 -1.21
C GLY A 16 10.62 -1.52 -1.91
N ILE A 17 10.91 -0.47 -1.14
CA ILE A 17 11.33 0.84 -1.63
C ILE A 17 12.80 1.02 -1.18
N PRO A 18 13.78 0.81 -2.06
CA PRO A 18 15.18 1.01 -1.72
C PRO A 18 15.50 2.50 -1.64
N TRP A 19 16.36 2.86 -0.71
CA TRP A 19 17.07 4.13 -0.73
C TRP A 19 18.14 4.06 -1.83
N GLN A 20 18.21 5.10 -2.67
CA GLN A 20 18.98 5.08 -3.93
C GLN A 20 20.14 6.09 -3.93
N GLU A 21 20.47 6.68 -2.78
CA GLU A 21 21.55 7.64 -2.67
C GLU A 21 22.85 6.95 -2.20
N SER A 22 23.95 7.70 -2.24
CA SER A 22 25.26 7.24 -1.80
C SER A 22 25.37 7.22 -0.27
N GLU A 23 26.31 6.42 0.24
CA GLU A 23 26.67 6.35 1.66
C GLU A 23 26.78 7.76 2.29
N VAL A 24 26.11 7.96 3.43
CA VAL A 24 26.04 9.26 4.12
C VAL A 24 26.51 9.13 5.56
N SER A 25 27.37 10.04 6.01
CA SER A 25 27.85 10.07 7.40
C SER A 25 26.74 10.45 8.36
N ILE A 26 26.66 9.76 9.49
CA ILE A 26 25.73 10.06 10.58
C ILE A 26 26.34 11.19 11.43
N PRO A 27 25.61 12.30 11.65
CA PRO A 27 26.10 13.37 12.52
C PRO A 27 26.15 12.91 14.00
N ASP A 28 27.33 13.00 14.60
CA ASP A 28 27.60 12.62 16.00
C ASP A 28 26.80 13.46 17.00
N ASN A 29 26.15 12.79 17.95
CA ASN A 29 25.26 13.36 18.96
C ASN A 29 24.31 14.47 18.48
N GLN A 30 23.66 14.28 17.33
CA GLN A 30 22.63 15.21 16.83
C GLN A 30 21.24 14.60 16.98
N PRO A 31 20.43 15.08 17.94
CA PRO A 31 19.10 14.52 18.21
C PRO A 31 18.13 14.49 17.03
N ASP A 32 18.23 15.46 16.11
CA ASP A 32 17.39 15.54 14.92
C ASP A 32 17.83 14.55 13.82
N GLY A 33 19.09 14.14 13.85
CA GLY A 33 19.69 13.13 12.98
C GLY A 33 19.52 13.40 11.49
N LEU A 34 19.49 12.32 10.72
CA LEU A 34 19.19 12.32 9.29
C LEU A 34 17.73 11.90 9.08
N LEU A 35 17.07 12.52 8.10
CA LEU A 35 15.70 12.21 7.69
C LEU A 35 15.67 11.73 6.23
N PHE A 36 15.15 10.53 6.03
CA PHE A 36 15.02 9.89 4.72
C PHE A 36 13.56 9.74 4.33
N ALA A 37 13.25 9.97 3.05
CA ALA A 37 11.91 9.94 2.49
C ALA A 37 11.72 8.73 1.57
N PHE A 38 10.66 7.94 1.79
CA PHE A 38 10.28 6.80 0.96
C PHE A 38 8.84 6.97 0.48
N THR A 39 8.64 7.09 -0.83
CA THR A 39 7.29 7.24 -1.39
C THR A 39 6.76 5.88 -1.82
N ASN A 40 5.70 5.41 -1.15
CA ASN A 40 4.96 4.24 -1.59
C ASN A 40 3.80 4.66 -2.50
N SER A 41 3.82 4.23 -3.76
CA SER A 41 2.72 4.44 -4.72
C SER A 41 1.72 3.28 -4.77
N GLN A 42 1.97 2.17 -4.07
CA GLN A 42 1.06 1.03 -4.08
C GLN A 42 0.03 1.14 -2.94
N PRO A 43 -1.28 1.25 -3.25
CA PRO A 43 -2.30 1.21 -2.22
C PRO A 43 -2.38 -0.19 -1.60
N LEU A 44 -2.23 -0.25 -0.28
CA LEU A 44 -2.33 -1.47 0.51
C LEU A 44 -2.75 -1.12 1.94
N ARG A 45 -3.53 -2.00 2.57
CA ARG A 45 -3.76 -1.92 4.01
C ARG A 45 -2.59 -2.61 4.71
N VAL A 46 -1.81 -1.84 5.47
CA VAL A 46 -0.56 -2.31 6.10
C VAL A 46 -0.86 -3.38 7.15
N GLU A 47 0.00 -4.39 7.22
CA GLU A 47 0.02 -5.41 8.28
C GLU A 47 1.38 -5.41 8.97
N HIS A 48 2.47 -5.44 8.21
CA HIS A 48 3.82 -5.34 8.74
C HIS A 48 4.60 -4.27 7.97
N MET A 49 5.31 -3.42 8.70
CA MET A 49 6.36 -2.56 8.15
C MET A 49 7.71 -3.16 8.55
N ARG A 50 8.65 -3.23 7.61
CA ARG A 50 10.03 -3.62 7.89
C ARG A 50 11.00 -2.59 7.32
N LEU A 51 12.04 -2.27 8.07
CA LEU A 51 13.18 -1.48 7.60
C LEU A 51 14.40 -2.38 7.59
N ARG A 52 14.92 -2.68 6.39
CA ARG A 52 16.27 -3.23 6.24
C ARG A 52 17.25 -2.09 6.27
N LEU A 53 18.21 -2.13 7.18
CA LEU A 53 19.23 -1.10 7.37
C LEU A 53 20.60 -1.76 7.37
N THR A 54 21.47 -1.23 6.52
CA THR A 54 22.90 -1.49 6.55
C THR A 54 23.61 -0.18 6.92
N ALA A 55 24.31 -0.16 8.04
CA ALA A 55 25.09 1.00 8.50
C ALA A 55 26.41 0.56 9.12
N ARG A 56 27.41 1.43 9.05
CA ARG A 56 28.67 1.30 9.79
C ARG A 56 28.59 2.21 11.00
N HIS A 57 29.00 1.76 12.16
CA HIS A 57 29.08 2.57 13.37
C HIS A 57 30.09 1.97 14.34
N ASP A 58 30.86 2.80 15.03
CA ASP A 58 31.78 2.36 16.09
C ASP A 58 31.02 1.68 17.25
N ASP A 59 29.81 2.18 17.54
CA ASP A 59 28.85 1.60 18.49
C ASP A 59 27.41 1.87 18.02
N TRP A 60 26.79 0.92 17.31
CA TRP A 60 25.44 1.16 16.76
C TRP A 60 24.36 1.24 17.85
N GLY A 61 24.68 0.88 19.10
CA GLY A 61 23.78 1.05 20.24
C GLY A 61 23.51 2.50 20.61
N ASP A 62 24.24 3.45 20.02
CA ASP A 62 23.99 4.88 20.15
C ASP A 62 22.90 5.38 19.20
N LEU A 63 22.57 4.60 18.18
CA LEU A 63 21.58 4.98 17.16
C LEU A 63 20.16 4.81 17.70
N ARG A 64 19.36 5.87 17.51
CA ARG A 64 17.90 5.78 17.55
C ARG A 64 17.36 5.75 16.12
N ILE A 65 16.49 4.79 15.85
CA ILE A 65 15.88 4.57 14.52
C ILE A 65 14.37 4.67 14.67
N GLU A 66 13.75 5.58 13.92
CA GLU A 66 12.31 5.83 13.95
C GLU A 66 11.74 5.83 12.53
N VAL A 67 10.55 5.26 12.36
CA VAL A 67 9.81 5.26 11.10
C VAL A 67 8.44 5.88 11.33
N GLU A 68 8.09 6.87 10.53
CA GLU A 68 6.81 7.57 10.55
C GLU A 68 6.00 7.23 9.30
N SER A 69 4.74 6.82 9.51
CA SER A 69 3.80 6.54 8.42
C SER A 69 3.24 7.82 7.79
N PRO A 70 2.56 7.73 6.62
CA PRO A 70 1.85 8.85 6.01
C PRO A 70 0.82 9.51 6.93
N ASN A 71 0.24 8.77 7.88
CA ASN A 71 -0.73 9.30 8.85
C ASN A 71 -0.07 9.88 10.12
N GLY A 72 1.27 9.94 10.17
CA GLY A 72 2.02 10.48 11.30
C GLY A 72 2.24 9.49 12.46
N MET A 73 1.87 8.22 12.32
CA MET A 73 2.15 7.21 13.36
C MET A 73 3.65 6.92 13.39
N LEU A 74 4.25 6.92 14.58
CA LEU A 74 5.67 6.69 14.78
C LEU A 74 5.95 5.30 15.38
N SER A 75 6.79 4.51 14.70
CA SER A 75 7.42 3.31 15.25
C SER A 75 8.88 3.59 15.59
N ARG A 76 9.26 3.40 16.86
CA ARG A 76 10.66 3.35 17.27
C ARG A 76 11.19 1.94 17.07
N MET A 77 12.09 1.78 16.12
CA MET A 77 12.63 0.48 15.70
C MET A 77 13.82 0.05 16.54
N ALA A 78 14.62 1.04 16.96
CA ALA A 78 15.69 0.89 17.94
C ALA A 78 15.71 2.14 18.83
N ASP A 79 15.97 1.94 20.11
CA ASP A 79 16.30 3.01 21.04
C ASP A 79 17.73 2.82 21.53
N VAL A 80 18.31 3.88 22.09
CA VAL A 80 19.66 3.86 22.64
C VAL A 80 19.78 2.75 23.67
N HIS A 81 20.78 1.88 23.52
CA HIS A 81 20.96 0.73 24.39
C HIS A 81 22.42 0.54 24.82
N SER A 82 22.70 -0.57 25.49
CA SER A 82 24.06 -0.93 25.91
C SER A 82 25.00 -1.00 24.71
N PRO A 83 26.29 -0.72 24.91
CA PRO A 83 27.26 -0.68 23.81
C PRO A 83 27.24 -1.94 22.95
N ALA A 84 27.27 -1.74 21.64
CA ALA A 84 27.28 -2.76 20.61
C ALA A 84 28.44 -2.50 19.63
N PHE A 85 29.65 -2.61 20.17
CA PHE A 85 30.92 -2.38 19.50
C PHE A 85 31.15 -3.30 18.27
N ASP A 86 32.02 -2.85 17.36
CA ASP A 86 32.70 -3.63 16.30
C ASP A 86 31.85 -4.25 15.16
N ALA A 87 30.54 -4.02 15.08
CA ALA A 87 29.71 -4.79 14.13
C ALA A 87 29.12 -4.01 12.94
N GLY A 88 29.04 -2.67 13.01
CA GLY A 88 28.01 -1.98 12.22
C GLY A 88 26.63 -2.65 12.43
N ILE A 89 25.73 -2.48 11.48
CA ILE A 89 24.44 -3.18 11.49
C ILE A 89 24.06 -3.57 10.08
N ASP A 90 23.64 -4.82 9.89
CA ASP A 90 22.90 -5.28 8.72
C ASP A 90 21.68 -6.05 9.23
N TRP A 91 20.57 -5.34 9.40
CA TRP A 91 19.42 -5.86 10.13
C TRP A 91 18.09 -5.46 9.52
N ALA A 92 17.09 -6.33 9.72
CA ALA A 92 15.71 -6.12 9.33
C ALA A 92 14.83 -5.86 10.57
N PHE A 93 14.59 -4.60 10.89
CA PHE A 93 13.65 -4.21 11.94
C PHE A 93 12.21 -4.37 11.44
N MET A 94 11.27 -4.76 12.31
CA MET A 94 9.86 -4.92 11.95
C MET A 94 8.93 -4.27 12.97
N SER A 95 7.81 -3.72 12.52
CA SER A 95 6.74 -3.18 13.35
C SER A 95 5.36 -3.59 12.83
N VAL A 96 4.46 -3.87 13.77
CA VAL A 96 3.00 -4.03 13.54
C VAL A 96 2.21 -2.81 14.01
N ARG A 97 2.87 -1.74 14.46
CA ARG A 97 2.21 -0.53 14.97
C ARG A 97 1.39 0.21 13.91
N HIS A 98 1.72 -0.03 12.65
CA HIS A 98 1.04 0.54 11.48
C HIS A 98 -0.10 -0.34 10.94
N TRP A 99 -0.46 -1.41 11.66
CA TRP A 99 -1.48 -2.36 11.20
C TRP A 99 -2.82 -1.67 10.94
N GLY A 100 -3.32 -1.78 9.71
CA GLY A 100 -4.59 -1.22 9.28
C GLY A 100 -4.51 0.18 8.71
N GLU A 101 -3.35 0.85 8.76
CA GLU A 101 -3.14 2.10 8.04
C GLU A 101 -3.17 1.88 6.52
N GLN A 102 -3.56 2.91 5.77
CA GLN A 102 -3.30 2.97 4.34
C GLN A 102 -1.80 3.19 4.14
N GLY A 103 -1.17 2.32 3.34
CA GLY A 103 0.27 2.31 3.14
C GLY A 103 0.77 3.28 2.07
N GLU A 104 -0.10 3.76 1.20
CA GLU A 104 0.23 4.73 0.13
C GLU A 104 0.63 6.08 0.72
N GLY A 105 1.67 6.70 0.17
CA GLY A 105 2.13 8.03 0.55
C GLY A 105 3.57 8.07 1.02
N LEU A 106 3.92 9.17 1.70
CA LEU A 106 5.27 9.46 2.17
C LEU A 106 5.53 8.82 3.53
N TRP A 107 6.51 7.93 3.57
CA TRP A 107 7.08 7.37 4.79
C TRP A 107 8.40 8.07 5.10
N LYS A 108 8.64 8.35 6.38
CA LYS A 108 9.86 9.03 6.83
C LYS A 108 10.64 8.12 7.76
N VAL A 109 11.93 7.94 7.50
CA VAL A 109 12.85 7.23 8.40
C VAL A 109 13.79 8.25 9.01
N ARG A 110 13.86 8.32 10.34
CA ARG A 110 14.83 9.15 11.06
C ARG A 110 15.87 8.27 11.74
N ILE A 111 17.14 8.58 11.52
CA ILE A 111 18.26 7.91 12.19
C ILE A 111 19.11 8.99 12.83
N SER A 112 19.28 8.92 14.15
CA SER A 112 20.03 9.89 14.95
C SER A 112 21.01 9.18 15.86
N ASP A 113 22.25 9.64 15.90
CA ASP A 113 23.18 9.31 16.97
C ASP A 113 22.84 10.14 18.22
N ARG A 114 22.81 9.48 19.38
CA ARG A 114 22.37 10.03 20.66
C ARG A 114 23.48 10.04 21.72
N ARG A 115 24.69 9.60 21.40
CA ARG A 115 25.88 9.72 22.26
C ARG A 115 27.01 10.37 21.48
N PHE A 116 28.07 10.75 22.18
CA PHE A 116 29.22 11.43 21.58
C PHE A 116 30.32 10.44 21.19
N LEU A 117 31.21 10.86 20.28
CA LEU A 117 32.51 10.27 19.91
C LEU A 117 32.48 9.10 18.94
N ASN A 118 31.41 8.29 18.95
CA ASN A 118 31.24 7.19 18.01
C ASN A 118 30.79 7.75 16.67
N ARG A 119 31.36 7.25 15.59
CA ARG A 119 31.08 7.73 14.23
C ARG A 119 30.59 6.60 13.36
N GLY A 120 29.89 6.97 12.30
CA GLY A 120 29.41 6.01 11.33
C GLY A 120 28.73 6.62 10.13
N SER A 121 28.14 5.74 9.33
CA SER A 121 27.50 6.06 8.06
C SER A 121 26.36 5.10 7.74
N ILE A 122 25.35 5.59 7.05
CA ILE A 122 24.30 4.77 6.45
C ILE A 122 24.79 4.31 5.09
N VAL A 123 24.85 2.99 4.88
CA VAL A 123 25.33 2.35 3.65
C VAL A 123 24.17 1.94 2.74
N GLY A 124 23.06 1.48 3.32
CA GLY A 124 21.91 1.02 2.55
C GLY A 124 20.64 0.95 3.39
N MET A 125 19.50 1.22 2.76
CA MET A 125 18.19 1.05 3.40
C MET A 125 17.15 0.56 2.40
N THR A 126 16.23 -0.28 2.87
CA THR A 126 15.00 -0.62 2.12
C THR A 126 13.82 -0.60 3.08
N LEU A 127 12.83 0.24 2.78
CA LEU A 127 11.54 0.22 3.46
C LEU A 127 10.63 -0.81 2.78
N GLU A 128 10.19 -1.81 3.53
CA GLU A 128 9.31 -2.87 3.07
C GLU A 128 7.95 -2.75 3.75
N LEU A 129 6.89 -2.71 2.95
CA LEU A 129 5.52 -2.73 3.42
C LEU A 129 4.89 -4.06 3.00
N HIS A 130 4.41 -4.81 3.98
CA HIS A 130 3.60 -6.00 3.78
C HIS A 130 2.17 -5.70 4.22
N GLY A 131 1.22 -6.15 3.43
CA GLY A 131 -0.18 -6.04 3.81
C GLY A 131 -1.07 -6.79 2.85
N GLN A 132 -2.29 -6.32 2.76
CA GLN A 132 -3.27 -6.85 1.83
C GLN A 132 -3.64 -5.76 0.82
N SER A 133 -4.07 -6.20 -0.36
CA SER A 133 -4.87 -5.35 -1.22
C SER A 133 -6.02 -4.80 -0.38
N LEU A 134 -6.36 -3.53 -0.59
CA LEU A 134 -7.63 -3.01 -0.08
C LEU A 134 -8.75 -4.00 -0.42
N PRO A 135 -9.78 -4.15 0.44
CA PRO A 135 -10.81 -5.17 0.27
C PRO A 135 -11.22 -5.25 -1.18
N ASP A 136 -11.28 -6.46 -1.72
CA ASP A 136 -11.75 -6.67 -3.08
C ASP A 136 -13.23 -6.29 -3.11
N GLN A 137 -13.50 -5.00 -3.27
CA GLN A 137 -14.85 -4.51 -3.45
C GLN A 137 -15.25 -5.07 -4.81
N ALA A 138 -16.08 -6.13 -4.78
CA ALA A 138 -16.64 -6.65 -6.00
C ALA A 138 -17.26 -5.47 -6.76
N PRO A 139 -16.99 -5.35 -8.07
CA PRO A 139 -17.54 -4.24 -8.79
C PRO A 139 -19.06 -4.32 -8.73
N LYS A 140 -19.68 -3.22 -8.37
CA LYS A 140 -21.12 -3.09 -8.28
C LYS A 140 -21.64 -2.63 -9.62
N LEU A 141 -22.54 -3.43 -10.20
CA LEU A 141 -23.33 -3.04 -11.36
C LEU A 141 -24.75 -2.73 -10.89
N SER A 142 -25.13 -1.46 -10.97
CA SER A 142 -26.47 -0.99 -10.62
C SER A 142 -27.22 -0.62 -11.88
N LEU A 143 -28.51 -0.94 -11.92
CA LEU A 143 -29.39 -0.59 -13.04
C LEU A 143 -30.33 0.51 -12.61
N ARG A 144 -30.42 1.57 -13.42
CA ARG A 144 -31.41 2.64 -13.28
C ARG A 144 -32.24 2.71 -14.56
N ARG A 145 -33.55 2.95 -14.41
CA ARG A 145 -34.45 3.19 -15.56
C ARG A 145 -34.78 4.67 -15.59
N ARG A 146 -34.46 5.35 -16.69
CA ARG A 146 -34.71 6.79 -16.83
C ARG A 146 -35.09 7.13 -18.27
N SER A 147 -36.15 7.92 -18.43
CA SER A 147 -36.59 8.46 -19.74
C SER A 147 -36.68 7.44 -20.88
N GLY A 148 -37.19 6.23 -20.59
CA GLY A 148 -37.35 5.20 -21.63
C GLY A 148 -36.08 4.38 -21.94
N ARG A 149 -35.00 4.51 -21.15
CA ARG A 149 -33.73 3.81 -21.34
C ARG A 149 -33.26 3.10 -20.08
N VAL A 150 -32.39 2.11 -20.26
CA VAL A 150 -31.65 1.45 -19.18
C VAL A 150 -30.28 2.11 -19.04
N GLU A 151 -30.03 2.69 -17.89
CA GLU A 151 -28.73 3.22 -17.49
C GLU A 151 -28.06 2.20 -16.55
N LEU A 152 -26.80 1.92 -16.80
CA LEU A 152 -25.97 1.02 -16.02
C LEU A 152 -24.87 1.83 -15.35
N GLU A 153 -24.90 1.83 -14.02
CA GLU A 153 -23.89 2.48 -13.19
C GLU A 153 -22.95 1.41 -12.65
N CYS A 154 -21.69 1.50 -13.07
CA CYS A 154 -20.64 0.59 -12.66
C CYS A 154 -19.76 1.32 -11.65
N ASP A 155 -19.61 0.76 -10.47
CA ASP A 155 -18.73 1.25 -9.40
C ASP A 155 -17.79 0.13 -8.96
N GLY A 156 -16.55 0.44 -8.59
CA GLY A 156 -15.58 -0.59 -8.26
C GLY A 156 -14.16 -0.08 -8.03
N PRO A 157 -13.26 -0.98 -7.62
CA PRO A 157 -11.91 -0.63 -7.23
C PRO A 157 -11.11 -0.15 -8.43
N GLY A 158 -10.46 1.00 -8.28
CA GLY A 158 -9.60 1.58 -9.31
C GLY A 158 -8.43 0.69 -9.72
N GLY A 159 -7.87 0.96 -10.90
CA GLY A 159 -6.71 0.22 -11.42
C GLY A 159 -7.02 -1.20 -11.95
N ARG A 160 -8.30 -1.56 -12.08
CA ARG A 160 -8.74 -2.80 -12.73
C ARG A 160 -9.61 -2.50 -13.95
N VAL A 161 -9.53 -3.36 -14.95
CA VAL A 161 -10.27 -3.25 -16.20
C VAL A 161 -11.30 -4.37 -16.30
N TYR A 162 -12.53 -4.03 -16.66
CA TYR A 162 -13.64 -4.98 -16.84
C TYR A 162 -14.32 -4.79 -18.19
N HIS A 163 -14.79 -5.88 -18.79
CA HIS A 163 -15.77 -5.83 -19.87
C HIS A 163 -17.18 -5.79 -19.30
N LEU A 164 -17.93 -4.74 -19.64
CA LEU A 164 -19.38 -4.74 -19.45
C LEU A 164 -20.01 -5.52 -20.60
N GLN A 165 -20.77 -6.56 -20.26
CA GLN A 165 -21.40 -7.43 -21.23
C GLN A 165 -22.90 -7.55 -20.99
N ARG A 166 -23.64 -7.71 -22.08
CA ARG A 166 -25.09 -7.96 -22.12
C ARG A 166 -25.37 -9.35 -22.68
N SER A 167 -26.46 -9.96 -22.26
CA SER A 167 -26.99 -11.18 -22.87
C SER A 167 -28.52 -11.18 -22.82
N ALA A 168 -29.17 -11.77 -23.82
CA ALA A 168 -30.62 -12.00 -23.80
C ALA A 168 -30.98 -13.40 -23.24
N ASP A 169 -30.02 -14.31 -23.16
CA ASP A 169 -30.26 -15.75 -22.90
C ASP A 169 -29.28 -16.37 -21.89
N LEU A 170 -28.38 -15.57 -21.30
CA LEU A 170 -27.27 -15.97 -20.43
C LEU A 170 -26.20 -16.85 -21.08
N ARG A 171 -26.31 -17.14 -22.39
CA ARG A 171 -25.38 -18.01 -23.14
C ARG A 171 -24.51 -17.19 -24.07
N ASN A 172 -25.12 -16.30 -24.84
CA ASN A 172 -24.46 -15.44 -25.81
C ASN A 172 -24.26 -14.05 -25.20
N TRP A 173 -23.02 -13.63 -25.07
CA TRP A 173 -22.64 -12.38 -24.43
C TRP A 173 -22.01 -11.41 -25.42
N GLU A 174 -22.54 -10.19 -25.47
CA GLU A 174 -22.04 -9.10 -26.32
C GLU A 174 -21.44 -7.98 -25.46
N GLY A 175 -20.41 -7.31 -25.97
CA GLY A 175 -19.75 -6.21 -25.26
C GLY A 175 -20.56 -4.90 -25.37
N LEU A 176 -20.83 -4.26 -24.23
CA LEU A 176 -21.37 -2.91 -24.17
C LEU A 176 -20.29 -1.85 -23.96
N GLY A 177 -19.15 -2.22 -23.38
CA GLY A 177 -18.05 -1.29 -23.14
C GLY A 177 -16.95 -1.84 -22.24
N ILE A 178 -15.94 -1.02 -22.00
CA ILE A 178 -14.85 -1.28 -21.06
C ILE A 178 -15.01 -0.34 -19.87
N VAL A 179 -14.87 -0.88 -18.66
CA VAL A 179 -14.94 -0.14 -17.41
C VAL A 179 -13.56 -0.11 -16.78
N GLN A 180 -13.08 1.08 -16.49
CA GLN A 180 -11.90 1.35 -15.67
C GLN A 180 -12.23 2.53 -14.75
N TRP A 181 -12.00 2.36 -13.45
CA TRP A 181 -12.28 3.41 -12.47
C TRP A 181 -10.99 4.14 -12.09
N ASP A 182 -11.08 5.47 -12.09
CA ASP A 182 -10.06 6.34 -11.48
C ASP A 182 -10.60 6.99 -10.20
N ARG A 183 -11.81 7.61 -10.21
CA ARG A 183 -12.49 8.18 -9.02
C ARG A 183 -14.03 8.19 -9.06
N ASP A 184 -14.66 8.20 -10.23
CA ASP A 184 -16.13 8.28 -10.38
C ASP A 184 -16.75 6.97 -10.92
N PRO A 185 -18.03 6.68 -10.63
CA PRO A 185 -18.77 5.58 -11.26
C PRO A 185 -18.84 5.75 -12.78
N ALA A 186 -18.63 4.66 -13.52
CA ALA A 186 -18.78 4.65 -14.97
C ALA A 186 -20.25 4.43 -15.35
N LEU A 187 -20.79 5.29 -16.22
CA LEU A 187 -22.18 5.24 -16.66
C LEU A 187 -22.27 4.76 -18.10
N PHE A 188 -23.13 3.76 -18.34
CA PHE A 188 -23.43 3.23 -19.66
C PHE A 188 -24.93 3.30 -19.93
N THR A 189 -25.30 3.40 -21.19
CA THR A 189 -26.71 3.30 -21.62
C THR A 189 -26.85 2.06 -22.49
N ASP A 190 -27.81 1.20 -22.17
CA ASP A 190 -28.19 0.12 -23.08
C ASP A 190 -29.01 0.72 -24.24
N PRO A 191 -28.55 0.59 -25.50
CA PRO A 191 -29.30 1.09 -26.64
C PRO A 191 -30.55 0.26 -26.96
N LYS A 192 -30.74 -0.92 -26.34
CA LYS A 192 -31.92 -1.76 -26.60
C LYS A 192 -33.21 -1.18 -25.95
N PRO A 193 -34.37 -1.40 -26.60
CA PRO A 193 -35.69 -1.08 -26.04
C PRO A 193 -35.93 -1.72 -24.66
N LEU A 194 -36.73 -1.05 -23.82
CA LEU A 194 -37.00 -1.44 -22.42
C LEU A 194 -37.75 -2.77 -22.25
N ASP A 195 -38.43 -3.24 -23.30
CA ASP A 195 -39.24 -4.46 -23.34
C ASP A 195 -38.41 -5.72 -23.62
N ALA A 196 -37.13 -5.58 -23.98
CA ALA A 196 -36.22 -6.72 -24.12
C ALA A 196 -35.70 -7.20 -22.75
N VAL A 197 -35.82 -8.51 -22.49
CA VAL A 197 -35.14 -9.14 -21.35
C VAL A 197 -33.64 -9.09 -21.60
N SER A 198 -32.91 -8.42 -20.70
CA SER A 198 -31.46 -8.28 -20.76
C SER A 198 -30.84 -8.62 -19.42
N PHE A 199 -29.74 -9.38 -19.47
CA PHE A 199 -28.86 -9.69 -18.36
C PHE A 199 -27.54 -8.95 -18.56
N TYR A 200 -26.90 -8.54 -17.47
CA TYR A 200 -25.66 -7.79 -17.51
C TYR A 200 -24.63 -8.40 -16.57
N ARG A 201 -23.36 -8.32 -16.95
CA ARG A 201 -22.23 -8.73 -16.09
C ARG A 201 -21.01 -7.86 -16.32
N LEU A 202 -20.16 -7.80 -15.30
CA LEU A 202 -18.79 -7.30 -15.41
C LEU A 202 -17.85 -8.50 -15.40
N MET A 203 -17.07 -8.64 -16.47
CA MET A 203 -16.04 -9.67 -16.60
C MET A 203 -14.68 -9.02 -16.44
N ARG A 204 -13.90 -9.45 -15.45
CA ARG A 204 -12.54 -8.94 -15.26
C ARG A 204 -11.68 -9.31 -16.46
N VAL A 205 -10.93 -8.34 -16.97
CA VAL A 205 -9.88 -8.61 -17.95
C VAL A 205 -8.68 -9.15 -17.19
N THR A 206 -8.40 -10.44 -17.31
CA THR A 206 -7.15 -11.05 -16.86
C THR A 206 -6.11 -10.86 -17.95
N ARG A 207 -5.00 -10.20 -17.63
CA ARG A 207 -3.79 -10.27 -18.45
C ARG A 207 -3.13 -11.63 -18.26
#